data_AF-A0A435FFS6-F1
#
_entry.id   AF-A0A435FFS6-F1
#
_cell.length_a   1.000
_cell.length_b   1.000
_cell.length_c   1.000
_cell.angle_alpha   90.00
_cell.angle_beta   90.00
_cell.angle_gamma   90.00
#
_symmetry.space_group_name_H-M   'P 1'
#
loop_
_entity.id
_entity.type
_entity.pdbx_description
1 polymer ?
#
loop_
_entity_poly.entity_id
_entity_poly.type
_entity_poly.pdbx_seq_one_letter_code
_entity_poly.pdbx_strand_id
1 'polypeptide(L)' 'MNIHEYQAKALLKTFGAPVASGVPVFKASEAEAAAKALPGPLYVVKSQI' A
#
# COMPACT_ATOMS: atom_id res chain seq x y z
N MET A 1 -19.01 7.36 -6.29
CA MET A 1 -18.51 6.31 -5.37
C MET A 1 -17.01 6.39 -5.38
N ASN A 2 -16.37 6.52 -4.21
CA ASN A 2 -14.91 6.65 -4.10
C ASN A 2 -14.30 5.32 -3.65
N ILE A 3 -12.99 5.14 -3.91
CA ILE A 3 -12.20 3.98 -3.48
C ILE A 3 -10.92 4.46 -2.78
N HIS A 4 -10.38 3.66 -1.87
CA HIS A 4 -9.14 3.96 -1.15
C HIS A 4 -7.92 3.89 -2.07
N GLU A 5 -6.81 4.51 -1.65
CA GLU A 5 -5.54 4.52 -2.40
C GLU A 5 -5.06 3.10 -2.73
N TYR A 6 -5.11 2.16 -1.78
CA TYR A 6 -4.65 0.79 -2.03
C TYR A 6 -5.51 0.06 -3.08
N GLN A 7 -6.82 0.34 -3.12
CA GLN A 7 -7.76 -0.22 -4.09
C GLN A 7 -7.50 0.37 -5.48
N ALA A 8 -7.32 1.68 -5.57
CA ALA A 8 -6.98 2.37 -6.81
C ALA A 8 -5.64 1.87 -7.37
N LYS A 9 -4.61 1.70 -6.51
CA LYS A 9 -3.32 1.13 -6.92
C LYS A 9 -3.45 -0.30 -7.43
N ALA A 10 -4.23 -1.14 -6.77
CA ALA A 10 -4.47 -2.51 -7.22
C ALA A 10 -5.12 -2.53 -8.61
N LEU A 11 -6.13 -1.68 -8.84
CA LEU A 11 -6.79 -1.53 -10.13
C LEU A 11 -5.83 -1.01 -11.21
N LEU A 12 -5.14 0.10 -10.96
CA LEU A 12 -4.21 0.69 -11.93
C LEU A 12 -3.09 -0.28 -12.33
N LYS A 13 -2.61 -1.11 -11.39
CA LYS A 13 -1.62 -2.15 -11.66
C LYS A 13 -2.13 -3.20 -12.65
N THR A 14 -3.42 -3.53 -12.68
CA THR A 14 -3.98 -4.49 -13.67
C THR A 14 -3.94 -3.94 -15.10
N PHE A 15 -3.82 -2.62 -15.26
CA PHE A 15 -3.67 -1.94 -16.55
C PHE A 15 -2.20 -1.62 -16.88
N GLY A 16 -1.24 -2.10 -16.08
CA GLY A 16 0.19 -1.88 -16.31
C GLY A 16 0.69 -0.48 -15.93
N ALA A 17 -0.12 0.34 -15.25
CA ALA A 17 0.31 1.65 -14.80
C ALA A 17 1.36 1.54 -13.68
N PRO A 18 2.40 2.40 -13.66
CA PRO A 18 3.41 2.39 -12.61
C PRO A 18 2.80 2.87 -11.29
N VAL A 19 2.77 2.00 -10.29
CA VAL A 19 2.33 2.30 -8.92
C VAL A 19 3.39 1.85 -7.92
N ALA A 20 3.57 2.63 -6.85
CA ALA A 20 4.47 2.24 -5.78
C ALA A 20 3.97 0.99 -5.06
N SER A 21 4.88 0.04 -4.78
CA SER A 21 4.61 -1.14 -3.96
C SER A 21 4.18 -0.72 -2.56
N GLY A 22 3.15 -1.38 -2.04
CA GLY A 22 2.61 -1.11 -0.72
C GLY A 22 1.78 -2.27 -0.22
N VAL A 23 1.57 -2.32 1.09
CA VAL A 23 0.81 -3.37 1.78
C VAL A 23 -0.25 -2.69 2.64
N PRO A 24 -1.55 -2.98 2.47
CA PRO A 24 -2.58 -2.48 3.36
C PRO A 24 -2.44 -3.14 4.74
N VAL A 25 -2.57 -2.33 5.79
CA VAL A 25 -2.42 -2.76 7.19
C VAL A 25 -3.74 -2.51 7.91
N PHE A 26 -4.33 -3.55 8.51
CA PHE A 26 -5.63 -3.45 9.19
C PHE A 26 -5.50 -3.43 10.71
N LYS A 27 -4.35 -3.86 11.23
CA LYS A 27 -3.99 -3.77 12.66
C LYS A 27 -2.58 -3.22 12.82
N ALA A 28 -2.37 -2.38 13.83
CA ALA A 28 -1.07 -1.77 14.09
C ALA A 28 0.07 -2.81 14.25
N SER A 29 -0.23 -3.99 14.81
CA SER A 29 0.72 -5.11 14.97
C SER A 29 1.26 -5.67 13.64
N GLU A 30 0.58 -5.45 12.52
CA GLU A 30 0.98 -5.96 11.20
C GLU A 30 1.97 -5.01 10.49
N ALA A 31 2.14 -3.78 10.97
CA ALA A 31 2.89 -2.73 10.28
C ALA A 31 4.38 -3.07 10.09
N GLU A 32 5.02 -3.67 11.09
CA GLU A 32 6.44 -4.03 11.00
C GLU A 32 6.69 -5.14 9.96
N ALA A 33 5.85 -6.17 9.94
CA ALA A 33 5.93 -7.25 8.96
C ALA A 33 5.67 -6.72 7.55
N ALA A 34 4.70 -5.82 7.39
CA ALA A 34 4.40 -5.15 6.11
C ALA A 34 5.58 -4.30 5.62
N ALA A 35 6.26 -3.56 6.50
CA ALA A 35 7.44 -2.78 6.13
C ALA A 35 8.60 -3.69 5.69
N LYS A 36 8.84 -4.80 6.40
CA LYS A 36 9.90 -5.76 6.07
C LYS A 36 9.69 -6.49 4.73
N ALA A 37 8.45 -6.55 4.24
CA ALA A 37 8.13 -7.12 2.92
C ALA A 37 8.42 -6.15 1.75
N LEU A 38 8.75 -4.88 2.05
CA LEU A 38 9.02 -3.84 1.07
C LEU A 38 10.51 -3.47 1.04
N PRO A 39 11.04 -3.00 -0.11
CA PRO A 39 12.41 -2.48 -0.16
C PRO A 39 12.52 -1.20 0.67
N GLY A 40 13.51 -1.18 1.59
CA GLY A 40 13.84 -0.01 2.43
C GLY A 40 14.86 0.95 1.80
N PRO A 41 15.40 1.93 2.55
CA PRO A 41 15.32 2.10 4.01
C PRO A 41 14.17 3.00 4.50
N LEU A 42 13.40 3.61 3.60
CA LEU A 42 12.36 4.59 3.94
C LEU A 42 10.98 4.09 3.50
N TYR A 43 9.99 4.28 4.37
CA TYR A 43 8.61 3.86 4.14
C TYR A 43 7.64 5.04 4.32
N VAL A 44 6.53 5.02 3.58
CA VAL A 44 5.46 6.01 3.70
C VAL A 44 4.22 5.33 4.26
N VAL A 45 3.78 5.77 5.44
CA VAL A 45 2.57 5.29 6.11
C VAL A 45 1.43 6.27 5.83
N LYS A 46 0.28 5.77 5.37
CA LYS A 46 -0.86 6.61 4.98
C LYS A 46 -2.18 6.04 5.51
N SER A 47 -2.94 6.87 6.20
CA SER A 47 -4.34 6.58 6.51
C SER A 47 -5.13 6.38 5.21
N GLN A 48 -5.93 5.31 5.15
CA GLN A 48 -6.83 5.07 4.03
C GLN A 48 -8.19 5.70 4.35
N ILE A 49 -8.40 6.92 3.85
CA ILE A 49 -9.68 7.67 3.94
C ILE A 49 -10.59 7.39 2.75
#